data_AF-A0AAN5R6H3-F1
#
_entry.id   AF-A0AAN5R6H3-F1
#
_cell.length_a   1.000
_cell.length_b   1.000
_cell.length_c   1.000
_cell.angle_alpha   90.00
_cell.angle_beta   90.00
_cell.angle_gamma   90.00
#
_symmetry.space_group_name_H-M   'P 1'
#
loop_
_entity.id
_entity.type
_entity.pdbx_description
1 polymer ?
#
loop_
_entity_poly.entity_id
_entity_poly.type
_entity_poly.pdbx_seq_one_letter_code
_entity_poly.pdbx_strand_id
1 'polypeptide(L)'
;MRFIIHTAQGQWPKILSALGIDKSYLKNKHGECPVCGGKDRFRFDDKEGRGTFYCNQCGSGNGVKLLQNFHRCSYLEAIKKVEKFLSISYEQICMYRPDIIS
;
A
#
# COMPACT_ATOMS: atom_id res chain seq x y z
N MET A 1 0.18 11.27 -8.92
CA MET A 1 0.43 10.21 -7.92
C MET A 1 0.08 10.59 -6.49
N ARG A 2 0.37 11.81 -5.99
CA ARG A 2 -0.05 12.22 -4.63
C ARG A 2 -1.55 12.08 -4.37
N PHE A 3 -2.40 12.35 -5.37
CA PHE A 3 -3.85 12.13 -5.29
C PHE A 3 -4.21 10.69 -4.92
N ILE A 4 -3.70 9.69 -5.66
CA ILE A 4 -3.98 8.26 -5.41
C ILE A 4 -3.61 7.87 -3.96
N ILE A 5 -2.48 8.36 -3.46
CA ILE A 5 -2.04 8.08 -2.08
C ILE A 5 -2.95 8.73 -1.05
N HIS A 6 -3.42 9.94 -1.33
CA HIS A 6 -4.37 10.63 -0.47
C HIS A 6 -5.73 9.91 -0.46
N THR A 7 -6.25 9.50 -1.62
CA THR A 7 -7.49 8.72 -1.74
C THR A 7 -7.40 7.36 -1.05
N ALA A 8 -6.21 6.74 -1.08
CA ALA A 8 -5.95 5.47 -0.41
C ALA A 8 -5.90 5.58 1.13
N GLN A 9 -5.77 6.80 1.68
CA GLN A 9 -5.68 7.02 3.12
C GLN A 9 -6.95 6.52 3.82
N GLY A 10 -6.79 5.78 4.92
CA GLY A 10 -7.87 5.11 5.65
C GLY A 10 -8.41 3.85 4.98
N GLN A 11 -7.93 3.48 3.79
CA GLN A 11 -8.41 2.32 3.04
C GLN A 11 -7.37 1.20 2.87
N TRP A 12 -6.15 1.38 3.40
CA TRP A 12 -5.05 0.45 3.19
C TRP A 12 -5.33 -1.00 3.57
N PRO A 13 -6.03 -1.33 4.69
CA PRO A 13 -6.38 -2.72 4.96
C PRO A 13 -7.18 -3.38 3.83
N LYS A 14 -8.12 -2.64 3.22
CA LYS A 14 -8.95 -3.13 2.11
C LYS A 14 -8.12 -3.27 0.83
N ILE A 15 -7.34 -2.24 0.50
CA ILE A 15 -6.49 -2.20 -0.69
C ILE A 15 -5.46 -3.34 -0.66
N LEU A 16 -4.72 -3.47 0.44
CA LEU A 16 -3.67 -4.49 0.60
C LEU A 16 -4.26 -5.91 0.55
N SER A 17 -5.41 -6.11 1.18
CA SER A 17 -6.11 -7.40 1.14
C SER A 17 -6.59 -7.78 -0.26
N ALA A 18 -7.20 -6.84 -0.99
CA ALA A 18 -7.61 -7.08 -2.36
C ALA A 18 -6.44 -7.33 -3.31
N LEU A 19 -5.25 -6.81 -2.98
CA LEU A 19 -4.01 -7.00 -3.73
C LEU A 19 -3.16 -8.19 -3.24
N GLY A 20 -3.73 -9.08 -2.43
CA GLY A 20 -3.17 -10.39 -2.10
C GLY A 20 -2.46 -10.51 -0.76
N ILE A 21 -2.39 -9.45 0.05
CA ILE A 21 -1.84 -9.54 1.41
C ILE A 21 -2.95 -10.00 2.35
N ASP A 22 -2.82 -11.19 2.91
CA ASP A 22 -3.87 -11.73 3.79
C ASP A 22 -4.19 -10.80 4.98
N LYS A 23 -5.47 -10.74 5.36
CA LYS A 23 -5.94 -9.83 6.43
C LYS A 23 -5.30 -10.15 7.78
N SER A 24 -4.84 -11.37 8.00
CA SER A 24 -4.14 -11.76 9.23
C SER A 24 -2.83 -10.99 9.46
N TYR A 25 -2.20 -10.44 8.40
CA TYR A 25 -1.04 -9.56 8.49
C TYR A 25 -1.43 -8.12 8.82
N LEU A 26 -2.63 -7.67 8.47
CA LEU A 26 -3.04 -6.26 8.48
C LEU A 26 -3.61 -5.84 9.85
N LYS A 27 -2.86 -6.14 10.90
CA LYS A 27 -3.22 -5.85 12.30
C LYS A 27 -2.05 -5.24 13.05
N ASN A 28 -2.36 -4.38 14.02
CA ASN A 28 -1.37 -3.75 14.90
C ASN A 28 -0.88 -4.73 15.99
N LYS A 29 -0.38 -5.89 15.56
CA LYS A 29 0.19 -6.93 16.41
C LYS A 29 1.43 -7.50 15.73
N HIS A 30 2.45 -7.81 16.52
CA HIS A 30 3.65 -8.49 16.05
C HIS A 30 3.31 -9.87 15.47
N GLY A 31 3.92 -10.20 14.33
CA GLY A 31 3.71 -11.46 13.62
C GLY A 31 4.74 -11.72 12.53
N GLU A 32 4.48 -12.76 11.74
CA GLU A 32 5.23 -13.08 10.52
C GLU A 32 5.15 -11.95 9.48
N CYS A 33 6.24 -11.73 8.75
CA CYS A 33 6.27 -10.74 7.68
C CYS A 33 5.73 -11.37 6.38
N PRO A 34 4.76 -10.74 5.69
CA PRO A 34 4.26 -11.26 4.41
C PRO A 34 5.30 -11.20 3.28
N VAL A 35 6.42 -10.49 3.48
CA VAL A 35 7.49 -10.33 2.48
C VAL A 35 8.67 -11.28 2.73
N CYS A 36 9.09 -11.42 4.00
CA CYS A 36 10.31 -12.17 4.35
C CYS A 36 10.09 -13.29 5.38
N GLY A 37 8.85 -13.56 5.80
CA GLY A 37 8.51 -14.55 6.81
C GLY A 37 8.94 -14.15 8.23
N GLY A 38 9.35 -15.13 9.04
CA GLY A 38 9.68 -14.96 10.46
C GLY A 38 8.48 -15.26 11.38
N LYS A 39 8.55 -14.85 12.65
CA LYS A 39 7.50 -15.14 13.65
C LYS A 39 6.86 -13.89 14.27
N ASP A 40 7.63 -12.82 14.48
CA ASP A 40 7.24 -11.67 15.33
C ASP A 40 7.77 -10.31 14.84
N ARG A 41 8.42 -10.28 13.68
CA ARG A 41 9.17 -9.11 13.19
C ARG A 41 8.32 -8.06 12.50
N PHE A 42 7.11 -8.39 12.08
CA PHE A 42 6.23 -7.51 11.31
C PHE A 42 5.06 -7.00 12.15
N ARG A 43 4.69 -5.74 11.94
CA ARG A 43 3.49 -5.12 12.51
C ARG A 43 2.92 -4.11 11.52
N PHE A 44 1.62 -4.19 11.27
CA PHE A 44 0.89 -3.20 10.48
C PHE A 44 0.21 -2.22 11.44
N ASP A 45 0.81 -1.05 11.65
CA ASP A 45 0.34 -0.09 12.67
C ASP A 45 -0.56 1.01 12.10
N ASP A 46 -0.69 1.12 10.77
CA ASP A 46 -1.64 1.98 10.04
C ASP A 46 -1.80 3.40 10.61
N LYS A 47 -0.68 4.00 11.02
CA LYS A 47 -0.66 5.33 11.63
C LYS A 47 -1.26 6.34 10.67
N GLU A 48 -2.24 7.10 11.18
CA GLU A 48 -2.97 8.13 10.43
C GLU A 48 -3.67 7.59 9.18
N GLY A 49 -3.94 6.28 9.14
CA GLY A 49 -4.54 5.62 7.99
C GLY A 49 -3.62 5.61 6.77
N ARG A 50 -2.28 5.70 6.93
CA ARG A 50 -1.32 5.72 5.81
C ARG A 50 -0.84 4.33 5.37
N GLY A 51 -1.38 3.27 5.96
CA GLY A 51 -0.98 1.90 5.70
C GLY A 51 0.42 1.61 6.22
N THR A 52 0.83 2.28 7.31
CA THR A 52 2.18 2.11 7.82
C THR A 52 2.40 0.72 8.37
N PHE A 53 3.62 0.25 8.17
CA PHE A 53 4.09 -1.01 8.71
C PHE A 53 5.53 -0.86 9.17
N TYR A 54 5.93 -1.81 9.99
CA TYR A 54 7.31 -1.96 10.45
C TYR A 54 7.71 -3.43 10.36
N CYS A 55 8.91 -3.67 9.84
CA CYS A 55 9.58 -4.97 9.88
C CYS A 55 11.03 -4.81 10.34
N ASN A 56 11.47 -5.60 11.32
CA ASN A 56 12.87 -5.59 11.78
C ASN A 56 13.91 -5.93 10.70
N GLN A 57 13.51 -6.55 9.59
CA GLN A 57 14.42 -6.92 8.48
C GLN A 57 14.15 -6.16 7.19
N CYS A 58 12.88 -5.99 6.80
CA CYS A 58 12.54 -5.26 5.58
C CYS A 58 12.53 -3.73 5.77
N GLY A 59 12.65 -3.25 7.01
CA GLY A 59 12.46 -1.86 7.37
C GLY A 59 10.99 -1.47 7.52
N SER A 60 10.72 -0.16 7.54
CA SER A 60 9.39 0.42 7.65
C SER A 60 8.96 1.13 6.38
N GLY A 61 7.66 1.37 6.27
CA GLY A 61 7.10 2.10 5.13
C GLY A 61 5.60 2.31 5.25
N ASN A 62 4.99 2.75 4.16
CA ASN A 62 3.55 2.89 4.00
C ASN A 62 2.98 1.74 3.14
N GLY A 63 1.69 1.78 2.84
CA GLY A 63 1.03 0.72 2.09
C GLY A 63 1.59 0.52 0.67
N VAL A 64 2.06 1.58 0.02
CA VAL A 64 2.73 1.46 -1.30
C VAL A 64 4.04 0.70 -1.17
N LYS A 65 4.87 1.08 -0.19
CA LYS A 65 6.16 0.41 0.03
C LYS A 65 5.97 -1.06 0.37
N LEU A 66 4.92 -1.39 1.13
CA LEU A 66 4.56 -2.78 1.41
C LEU A 66 4.19 -3.53 0.13
N LEU A 67 3.39 -2.94 -0.77
CA LEU A 67 3.06 -3.54 -2.06
C LEU A 67 4.29 -3.72 -2.96
N GLN A 68 5.18 -2.73 -3.02
CA GLN A 68 6.44 -2.86 -3.78
C GLN A 68 7.25 -4.05 -3.29
N ASN A 69 7.37 -4.19 -1.98
CA ASN A 69 8.13 -5.28 -1.37
C ASN A 69 7.45 -6.65 -1.60
N PHE A 70 6.13 -6.72 -1.46
CA PHE A 70 5.35 -7.95 -1.61
C PHE A 70 5.28 -8.44 -3.05
N HIS A 71 4.98 -7.55 -4.00
CA HIS A 71 4.89 -7.86 -5.43
C HIS A 71 6.24 -7.79 -6.17
N ARG A 72 7.31 -7.37 -5.48
CA ARG A 72 8.64 -7.12 -6.07
C ARG A 72 8.59 -6.21 -7.29
N CYS A 73 7.82 -5.12 -7.19
CA CYS A 73 7.56 -4.21 -8.30
C CYS A 73 8.04 -2.77 -8.03
N SER A 74 8.13 -1.99 -9.11
CA SER A 74 8.46 -0.57 -9.05
C SER A 74 7.37 0.24 -8.34
N TYR A 75 7.70 1.47 -7.93
CA TYR A 75 6.74 2.37 -7.31
C TYR A 75 5.56 2.63 -8.26
N LEU A 76 5.83 2.87 -9.54
CA LEU A 76 4.78 3.15 -10.54
C LEU A 76 3.83 1.98 -10.71
N GLU A 77 4.34 0.74 -10.74
CA GLU A 77 3.50 -0.45 -10.84
C GLU A 77 2.64 -0.66 -9.60
N ALA A 78 3.19 -0.42 -8.40
CA ALA A 78 2.41 -0.46 -7.17
C ALA A 78 1.28 0.58 -7.18
N ILE A 79 1.55 1.81 -7.63
CA ILE A 79 0.53 2.86 -7.77
C ILE A 79 -0.56 2.45 -8.75
N LYS A 80 -0.21 1.90 -9.93
CA LYS A 80 -1.19 1.42 -10.91
C LYS A 80 -2.11 0.34 -10.35
N LYS A 81 -1.59 -0.54 -9.48
CA LYS A 81 -2.42 -1.54 -8.78
C LYS A 81 -3.42 -0.88 -7.81
N VAL A 82 -2.98 0.13 -7.06
CA VAL A 82 -3.85 0.89 -6.13
C VAL A 82 -4.91 1.67 -6.91
N GLU A 83 -4.51 2.35 -7.99
CA GLU A 83 -5.39 3.10 -8.89
C GLU A 83 -6.51 2.21 -9.45
N LYS A 84 -6.14 1.04 -9.99
CA LYS A 84 -7.11 0.06 -10.50
C LYS A 84 -8.09 -0.40 -9.42
N PHE A 85 -7.63 -0.61 -8.20
CA PHE A 85 -8.51 -0.97 -7.09
C PHE A 85 -9.48 0.16 -6.72
N LEU A 86 -8.99 1.39 -6.63
CA LEU A 86 -9.80 2.55 -6.28
C LEU A 86 -10.79 2.94 -7.38
N SER A 87 -10.71 2.33 -8.57
CA SER A 87 -11.58 2.60 -9.72
C SER A 87 -11.65 4.10 -10.06
N ILE A 88 -10.51 4.79 -9.93
CA ILE A 88 -10.41 6.22 -10.23
C ILE A 88 -10.51 6.38 -11.75
N SER A 89 -11.44 7.20 -12.20
CA SER A 89 -11.65 7.44 -13.64
C SER A 89 -10.57 8.37 -14.21
N TYR A 90 -10.37 8.32 -15.53
CA TYR A 90 -9.37 9.16 -16.21
C TYR A 90 -9.67 10.66 -16.00
N GLU A 91 -10.95 11.03 -15.92
CA GLU A 91 -11.38 12.41 -15.63
C GLU A 91 -10.91 12.85 -14.24
N GLN A 92 -11.02 11.98 -13.22
CA GLN A 92 -10.55 12.28 -11.86
C GLN A 92 -9.02 12.41 -11.80
N ILE A 93 -8.30 11.64 -12.63
CA ILE A 93 -6.84 11.74 -12.75
C ILE A 93 -6.46 13.07 -13.41
N CYS A 94 -7.08 13.42 -14.53
CA CYS A 94 -6.81 14.65 -15.29
C CYS A 94 -7.04 15.92 -14.44
N MET A 95 -8.08 15.94 -13.60
CA MET A 95 -8.33 17.08 -12.71
C MET A 95 -7.21 17.31 -11.67
N TYR A 96 -6.46 16.26 -11.29
CA TYR A 96 -5.42 16.33 -10.27
C TYR A 96 -3.99 16.12 -10.80
N ARG A 97 -3.83 15.81 -12.08
CA ARG A 97 -2.57 15.64 -12.82
C ARG A 97 -2.69 16.26 -14.22
N PRO A 98 -2.70 17.60 -14.33
CA PRO A 98 -2.75 18.28 -15.62
C PRO A 98 -1.56 17.92 -16.53
N ASP A 99 -0.46 17.42 -15.96
CA ASP A 99 0.74 16.94 -16.65
C ASP A 99 0.59 15.60 -17.39
N ILE A 100 -0.53 14.87 -17.20
CA ILE A 100 -0.79 13.58 -17.89
C ILE A 100 -1.43 13.80 -19.28
N ILE A 101 -1.80 15.03 -19.62
CA ILE A 101 -2.41 15.39 -20.92
C ILE A 101 -1.34 15.79 -21.97
N SER A 102 -0.05 15.86 -21.61
CA SER A 102 1.04 16.17 -22.56
C SER A 102 1.84 14.96 -22.99
#